data_AF-A0A7S1V8E2-F1
#
_entry.id   AF-A0A7S1V8E2-F1
#
_cell.length_a   1.000
_cell.length_b   1.000
_cell.length_c   1.000
_cell.angle_alpha   90.00
_cell.angle_beta   90.00
_cell.angle_gamma   90.00
#
_symmetry.space_group_name_H-M   'P 1'
#
loop_
_entity.id
_entity.type
_entity.pdbx_description
1 polymer ?
#
loop_
_entity_poly.entity_id
_entity_poly.type
_entity_poly.pdbx_seq_one_letter_code
_entity_poly.pdbx_strand_id
1 'polypeptide(L)'
;DLSIKAETEPIVVGSVKLEITGAPSRTESVAPYALAGDSNGDYASSGSLDADPSPKVLKATPYTGSGGSGEEGVALEIAFTVVAGSEPTTAAPITPVAPTTPSPVTPAPVTPNPVTAAPATPAPTAAPVTPAPASDVPFPTIPSGPYVTADANSEVVVLPSPDAPVDQPVSNCPHEDSGLVDWDDSWTGDVTLPSNTRVLLRSVVEPLGLVTIPSSSELILGSNVDGVALDVTGMDVQGSLVAGSEACPIETPITITLRGTRPANVLTNIPAETVKGISVSGTLSLHGKRYFRTWSRLSK
;
A
#
# COMPACT_ATOMS: atom_id res chain seq x y z
N ASP A 1 8.88 -0.06 6.46
CA ASP A 1 8.39 -1.27 7.14
C ASP A 1 7.37 -2.01 6.32
N LEU A 2 7.49 -3.34 6.30
CA LEU A 2 6.61 -4.22 5.54
C LEU A 2 5.49 -4.78 6.45
N SER A 3 4.28 -4.85 5.91
CA SER A 3 3.12 -5.50 6.53
C SER A 3 2.41 -6.39 5.52
N ILE A 4 1.74 -7.44 6.00
CA ILE A 4 1.01 -8.41 5.19
C ILE A 4 -0.43 -8.48 5.68
N LYS A 5 -1.38 -8.47 4.74
CA LYS A 5 -2.82 -8.64 5.01
C LYS A 5 -3.28 -9.98 4.44
N ALA A 6 -4.09 -10.71 5.20
CA ALA A 6 -4.83 -11.86 4.70
C ALA A 6 -6.15 -11.43 4.07
N GLU A 7 -6.40 -11.91 2.85
CA GLU A 7 -7.69 -11.85 2.18
C GLU A 7 -8.35 -13.21 2.34
N THR A 8 -9.62 -13.25 2.74
CA THR A 8 -10.38 -14.49 2.95
C THR A 8 -11.52 -14.61 1.96
N GLU A 9 -12.02 -15.84 1.73
CA GLU A 9 -13.29 -16.10 1.07
C GLU A 9 -14.18 -16.87 2.04
N PRO A 10 -15.32 -16.31 2.50
CA PRO A 10 -15.82 -14.96 2.20
C PRO A 10 -14.90 -13.84 2.73
N ILE A 11 -15.00 -12.65 2.16
CA ILE A 11 -14.16 -11.47 2.49
C ILE A 11 -14.25 -11.03 3.96
N VAL A 12 -15.28 -11.48 4.69
CA VAL A 12 -15.42 -11.28 6.14
C VAL A 12 -15.56 -12.63 6.83
N VAL A 13 -14.63 -12.91 7.74
CA VAL A 13 -14.64 -14.05 8.67
C VAL A 13 -14.62 -13.56 10.13
N GLY A 14 -14.77 -14.45 11.10
CA GLY A 14 -14.75 -14.08 12.52
C GLY A 14 -13.35 -13.67 13.00
N SER A 15 -12.31 -14.37 12.54
CA SER A 15 -10.92 -13.98 12.75
C SER A 15 -9.96 -14.71 11.83
N VAL A 16 -8.71 -14.25 11.72
CA VAL A 16 -7.61 -14.95 11.04
C VAL A 16 -6.42 -15.06 11.99
N LYS A 17 -5.95 -16.29 12.20
CA LYS A 17 -4.70 -16.56 12.89
C LYS A 17 -3.55 -16.54 11.88
N LEU A 18 -2.57 -15.69 12.12
CA LEU A 18 -1.40 -15.44 11.29
C LEU A 18 -0.15 -15.91 12.03
N GLU A 19 0.61 -16.79 11.40
CA GLU A 19 1.78 -17.43 11.96
C GLU A 19 2.95 -17.25 10.99
N ILE A 20 3.99 -16.52 11.39
CA ILE A 20 5.19 -16.31 10.58
C ILE A 20 6.42 -16.89 11.27
N THR A 21 7.29 -17.53 10.50
CA THR A 21 8.56 -18.08 11.01
C THR A 21 9.37 -17.01 11.75
N GLY A 22 9.79 -17.32 12.98
CA GLY A 22 10.61 -16.43 13.80
C GLY A 22 9.84 -15.34 14.55
N ALA A 23 8.50 -15.36 14.54
CA ALA A 23 7.66 -14.41 15.27
C ALA A 23 6.55 -15.11 16.08
N PRO A 24 5.97 -14.44 17.09
CA PRO A 24 4.78 -14.95 17.75
C PRO A 24 3.57 -14.96 16.80
N SER A 25 2.73 -15.98 16.92
CA SER A 25 1.44 -16.03 16.22
C SER A 25 0.51 -14.91 16.70
N ARG A 26 -0.30 -14.38 15.79
CA ARG A 26 -1.29 -13.35 16.11
C ARG A 26 -2.65 -13.70 15.55
N THR A 27 -3.72 -13.30 16.24
CA THR A 27 -5.09 -13.47 15.76
C THR A 27 -5.74 -12.12 15.56
N GLU A 28 -6.15 -11.82 14.33
CA GLU A 28 -6.91 -10.62 13.98
C GLU A 28 -8.40 -10.94 13.90
N SER A 29 -9.21 -10.19 14.64
CA SER A 29 -10.67 -10.39 14.70
C SER A 29 -11.46 -9.24 14.06
N VAL A 30 -10.76 -8.23 13.55
CA VAL A 30 -11.36 -7.07 12.89
C VAL A 30 -10.73 -6.96 11.51
N ALA A 31 -11.56 -6.86 10.48
CA ALA A 31 -11.06 -6.59 9.13
C ALA A 31 -10.55 -5.14 9.06
N PRO A 32 -9.40 -4.88 8.40
CA PRO A 32 -8.55 -5.81 7.64
C PRO A 32 -7.67 -6.74 8.50
N TYR A 33 -7.63 -8.05 8.16
CA TYR A 33 -6.86 -9.04 8.92
C TYR A 33 -5.35 -8.96 8.60
N ALA A 34 -4.62 -8.14 9.36
CA ALA A 34 -3.20 -7.88 9.14
C ALA A 34 -2.26 -8.59 10.12
N LEU A 35 -1.07 -8.98 9.65
CA LEU A 35 -0.05 -9.69 10.44
C LEU A 35 0.38 -8.93 11.71
N ALA A 36 0.34 -7.61 11.65
CA ALA A 36 0.59 -6.74 12.79
C ALA A 36 -0.64 -5.87 13.13
N GLY A 37 -1.82 -6.25 12.62
CA GLY A 37 -3.08 -5.49 12.72
C GLY A 37 -2.99 -4.09 12.12
N ASP A 38 -4.07 -3.34 12.32
CA ASP A 38 -4.19 -1.96 11.89
C ASP A 38 -4.89 -1.10 12.94
N SER A 39 -4.81 0.21 12.77
CA SER A 39 -5.65 1.17 13.46
C SER A 39 -6.18 2.17 12.46
N ASN A 40 -7.48 2.11 12.19
CA ASN A 40 -8.15 2.99 11.23
C ASN A 40 -7.54 2.90 9.81
N GLY A 41 -7.11 1.71 9.39
CA GLY A 41 -6.44 1.47 8.11
C GLY A 41 -4.93 1.73 8.13
N ASP A 42 -4.36 2.15 9.26
CA ASP A 42 -2.91 2.26 9.45
C ASP A 42 -2.33 0.92 9.93
N TYR A 43 -1.76 0.15 9.01
CA TYR A 43 -1.16 -1.15 9.30
C TYR A 43 0.11 -1.00 10.14
N ALA A 44 0.17 -1.69 11.28
CA ALA A 44 1.37 -1.65 12.12
C ALA A 44 2.54 -2.38 11.43
N SER A 45 3.76 -2.02 11.83
CA SER A 45 4.96 -2.76 11.43
C SER A 45 5.01 -4.11 12.14
N SER A 46 5.36 -5.15 11.40
CA SER A 46 5.47 -6.50 11.98
C SER A 46 6.78 -6.72 12.73
N GLY A 47 7.84 -5.94 12.44
CA GLY A 47 9.21 -6.12 12.96
C GLY A 47 9.88 -7.44 12.54
N SER A 48 9.09 -8.50 12.29
CA SER A 48 9.55 -9.82 11.87
C SER A 48 9.79 -9.93 10.35
N LEU A 49 9.40 -8.91 9.60
CA LEU A 49 9.62 -8.74 8.17
C LEU A 49 10.75 -7.76 7.83
N ASP A 50 11.60 -7.42 8.80
CA ASP A 50 12.86 -6.69 8.53
C ASP A 50 13.64 -7.42 7.42
N ALA A 51 14.53 -6.69 6.71
CA ALA A 51 15.28 -7.14 5.53
C ALA A 51 16.29 -8.27 5.82
N ASP A 52 15.75 -9.38 6.29
CA ASP A 52 16.39 -10.63 6.62
C ASP A 52 16.14 -11.60 5.45
N PRO A 53 17.18 -11.93 4.67
CA PRO A 53 17.07 -12.80 3.51
C PRO A 53 16.78 -14.27 3.87
N SER A 54 16.58 -14.59 5.15
CA SER A 54 16.19 -15.92 5.59
C SER A 54 14.81 -16.32 5.04
N PRO A 55 14.61 -17.59 4.62
CA PRO A 55 13.31 -18.10 4.23
C PRO A 55 12.29 -17.96 5.37
N LYS A 56 11.14 -17.38 5.06
CA LYS A 56 10.00 -17.21 5.96
C LYS A 56 8.81 -17.96 5.41
N VAL A 57 8.07 -18.60 6.31
CA VAL A 57 6.77 -19.21 6.01
C VAL A 57 5.71 -18.40 6.76
N LEU A 58 4.71 -17.91 6.03
CA LEU A 58 3.51 -17.32 6.60
C LEU A 58 2.33 -18.26 6.38
N LYS A 59 1.69 -18.66 7.48
CA LYS A 59 0.45 -19.43 7.49
C LYS A 59 -0.69 -18.54 7.99
N ALA A 60 -1.79 -18.52 7.25
CA ALA A 60 -3.01 -17.81 7.60
C ALA A 60 -4.18 -18.80 7.70
N THR A 61 -4.77 -18.90 8.89
CA THR A 61 -5.91 -19.78 9.18
C THR A 61 -7.14 -18.95 9.55
N PRO A 62 -8.22 -18.95 8.75
CA PRO A 62 -9.45 -18.26 9.09
C PRO A 62 -10.30 -19.06 10.09
N TYR A 63 -11.08 -18.35 10.91
CA TYR A 63 -12.01 -18.91 11.89
C TYR A 63 -13.37 -18.21 11.78
N THR A 64 -14.46 -18.93 12.00
CA THR A 64 -15.82 -18.36 11.91
C THR A 64 -16.19 -17.45 13.10
N GLY A 65 -15.51 -17.58 14.25
CA GLY A 65 -15.66 -16.72 15.42
C GLY A 65 -14.45 -15.82 15.68
N SER A 66 -14.62 -14.82 16.54
CA SER A 66 -13.54 -13.92 16.96
C SER A 66 -12.50 -14.63 17.83
N GLY A 67 -11.25 -14.16 17.83
CA GLY A 67 -10.20 -14.66 18.71
C GLY A 67 -9.79 -16.12 18.45
N GLY A 68 -9.99 -16.62 17.22
CA GLY A 68 -9.68 -18.00 16.85
C GLY A 68 -10.73 -19.01 17.35
N SER A 69 -11.95 -18.54 17.65
CA SER A 69 -13.05 -19.40 18.07
C SER A 69 -13.92 -19.84 16.89
N GLY A 70 -14.79 -20.82 17.09
CA GLY A 70 -15.66 -21.35 16.04
C GLY A 70 -14.97 -22.42 15.19
N GLU A 71 -15.43 -22.57 13.96
CA GLU A 71 -14.92 -23.55 13.01
C GLU A 71 -13.67 -23.03 12.31
N GLU A 72 -12.63 -23.85 12.26
CA GLU A 72 -11.39 -23.57 11.54
C GLU A 72 -11.60 -23.79 10.04
N GLY A 73 -11.29 -22.78 9.23
CA GLY A 73 -11.32 -22.87 7.78
C GLY A 73 -10.02 -23.43 7.19
N VAL A 74 -9.94 -23.45 5.86
CA VAL A 74 -8.74 -23.94 5.16
C VAL A 74 -7.61 -22.94 5.32
N ALA A 75 -6.50 -23.38 5.91
CA ALA A 75 -5.30 -22.57 6.05
C ALA A 75 -4.55 -22.43 4.72
N LEU A 76 -4.04 -21.24 4.43
CA LEU A 76 -3.13 -21.00 3.32
C LEU A 76 -1.73 -20.74 3.85
N GLU A 77 -0.73 -21.35 3.21
CA GLU A 77 0.67 -21.21 3.57
C GLU A 77 1.46 -20.70 2.37
N ILE A 78 2.29 -19.67 2.60
CA ILE A 78 3.19 -19.11 1.60
C ILE A 78 4.62 -19.10 2.14
N ALA A 79 5.57 -19.50 1.29
CA ALA A 79 6.99 -19.38 1.56
C ALA A 79 7.58 -18.22 0.75
N PHE A 80 8.38 -17.38 1.39
CA PHE A 80 9.01 -16.22 0.75
C PHE A 80 10.32 -15.86 1.45
N THR A 81 11.14 -15.04 0.80
CA THR A 81 12.33 -14.40 1.40
C THR A 81 12.20 -12.89 1.26
N VAL A 82 12.66 -12.14 2.26
CA VAL A 82 12.69 -10.67 2.20
C VAL A 82 14.11 -10.24 1.89
N VAL A 83 14.36 -9.77 0.68
CA VAL A 83 15.69 -9.27 0.28
C VAL A 83 15.72 -7.75 0.32
N ALA A 84 16.83 -7.18 0.81
CA ALA A 84 17.09 -5.76 0.62
C ALA A 84 17.31 -5.49 -0.87
N GLY A 85 16.53 -4.59 -1.45
CA GLY A 85 16.77 -4.16 -2.82
C GLY A 85 18.12 -3.47 -2.91
N SER A 86 19.07 -4.04 -3.66
CA SER A 86 20.24 -3.29 -4.09
C SER A 86 19.76 -2.29 -5.15
N GLU A 87 20.05 -1.01 -4.97
CA GLU A 87 19.83 0.00 -6.02
C GLU A 87 20.41 -0.50 -7.35
N PRO A 88 19.74 -0.29 -8.49
CA PRO A 88 20.39 -0.51 -9.77
C PRO A 88 21.56 0.48 -9.88
N THR A 89 22.76 0.03 -9.56
CA THR A 89 23.97 0.72 -10.02
C THR A 89 23.88 0.72 -11.53
N THR A 90 23.75 1.91 -12.12
CA THR A 90 23.78 2.09 -13.56
C THR A 90 25.09 1.50 -14.07
N ALA A 91 25.05 0.26 -14.57
CA ALA A 91 26.16 -0.32 -15.29
C ALA A 91 26.31 0.46 -16.60
N ALA A 92 27.50 1.03 -16.82
CA ALA A 92 27.85 1.66 -18.08
C ALA A 92 27.52 0.73 -19.27
N PRO A 93 27.10 1.26 -20.43
CA PRO A 93 26.68 0.45 -21.56
C PRO A 93 27.82 -0.47 -21.99
N ILE A 94 27.65 -1.78 -21.78
CA ILE A 94 28.55 -2.79 -22.33
C ILE A 94 28.29 -2.91 -23.83
N THR A 95 29.25 -2.49 -24.64
CA THR A 95 29.30 -2.84 -26.05
C THR A 95 29.30 -4.36 -26.20
N PRO A 96 28.43 -4.95 -27.05
CA PRO A 96 28.40 -6.40 -27.25
C PRO A 96 29.73 -6.86 -27.86
N VAL A 97 30.47 -7.69 -27.13
CA VAL A 97 31.60 -8.44 -27.70
C VAL A 97 31.03 -9.68 -28.38
N ALA A 98 31.39 -9.88 -29.64
CA ALA A 98 30.92 -10.98 -30.48
C ALA A 98 31.23 -12.36 -29.83
N PRO A 99 30.32 -13.35 -29.96
CA PRO A 99 30.52 -14.67 -29.40
C PRO A 99 31.68 -15.39 -30.10
N THR A 100 32.72 -15.75 -29.36
CA THR A 100 33.74 -16.70 -29.83
C THR A 100 33.27 -18.12 -29.54
N THR A 101 33.05 -18.88 -30.61
CA THR A 101 32.73 -20.31 -30.56
C THR A 101 33.93 -21.09 -29.96
N PRO A 102 33.78 -21.84 -28.86
CA PRO A 102 34.85 -22.73 -28.42
C PRO A 102 34.96 -23.94 -29.35
N SER A 103 36.18 -24.27 -29.75
CA SER A 103 36.52 -25.48 -30.53
C SER A 103 36.19 -26.76 -29.74
N PRO A 104 35.77 -27.85 -30.42
CA PRO A 104 35.42 -29.10 -29.76
C PRO A 104 36.67 -29.80 -29.22
N VAL A 105 36.64 -30.17 -27.94
CA VAL A 105 37.65 -31.03 -27.30
C VAL A 105 37.20 -32.49 -27.29
N THR A 106 38.05 -33.34 -27.86
CA THR A 106 37.90 -34.80 -27.87
C THR A 106 38.27 -35.39 -26.50
N PRO A 107 37.42 -36.23 -25.86
CA PRO A 107 37.78 -36.88 -24.60
C PRO A 107 38.87 -37.95 -24.79
N ALA A 108 39.84 -37.99 -23.87
CA ALA A 108 40.86 -39.04 -23.80
C ALA A 108 40.28 -40.35 -23.23
N PRO A 109 40.78 -41.54 -23.61
CA PRO A 109 40.29 -42.81 -23.09
C PRO A 109 40.85 -43.08 -21.69
N VAL A 110 39.97 -43.50 -20.77
CA VAL A 110 40.35 -44.00 -19.44
C VAL A 110 40.32 -45.53 -19.41
N THR A 111 41.42 -46.13 -18.96
CA THR A 111 41.57 -47.57 -18.73
C THR A 111 41.08 -47.93 -17.32
N PRO A 112 40.27 -48.99 -17.09
CA PRO A 112 39.88 -49.38 -15.74
C PRO A 112 40.99 -50.22 -15.08
N ASN A 113 41.35 -49.88 -13.84
CA ASN A 113 42.18 -50.73 -12.98
C ASN A 113 41.31 -51.82 -12.29
N PRO A 114 41.84 -53.03 -12.04
CA PRO A 114 41.08 -54.09 -11.37
C PRO A 114 41.07 -53.91 -9.86
N VAL A 115 39.90 -54.08 -9.24
CA VAL A 115 39.73 -54.07 -7.78
C VAL A 115 39.73 -55.50 -7.26
N THR A 116 40.69 -55.82 -6.39
CA THR A 116 40.82 -57.09 -5.68
C THR A 116 39.78 -57.17 -4.55
N ALA A 117 39.05 -58.30 -4.45
CA ALA A 117 38.03 -58.53 -3.42
C ALA A 117 38.64 -58.82 -2.04
N ALA A 118 38.10 -58.19 -1.00
CA ALA A 118 38.41 -58.49 0.41
C ALA A 118 37.32 -59.39 1.05
N PRO A 119 37.65 -60.20 2.08
CA PRO A 119 36.77 -61.27 2.57
C PRO A 119 35.63 -60.77 3.46
N ALA A 120 34.50 -61.48 3.40
CA ALA A 120 33.28 -61.21 4.16
C ALA A 120 33.37 -61.71 5.62
N THR A 121 32.84 -60.89 6.54
CA THR A 121 32.53 -61.25 7.94
C THR A 121 31.02 -61.18 8.14
N PRO A 122 30.33 -62.19 8.70
CA PRO A 122 28.87 -62.20 8.83
C PRO A 122 28.38 -61.74 10.22
N ALA A 123 27.27 -60.99 10.27
CA ALA A 123 26.25 -60.93 11.35
C ALA A 123 25.23 -59.80 11.09
N PRO A 124 24.02 -59.76 11.67
CA PRO A 124 23.20 -60.82 12.29
C PRO A 124 21.74 -60.86 11.71
N THR A 125 20.97 -61.81 12.26
CA THR A 125 19.57 -62.18 11.99
C THR A 125 18.54 -61.05 11.95
N ALA A 126 17.54 -61.26 11.09
CA ALA A 126 16.43 -60.38 10.69
C ALA A 126 15.61 -59.72 11.83
N ALA A 127 15.25 -58.45 11.61
CA ALA A 127 14.15 -57.77 12.27
C ALA A 127 12.83 -57.97 11.49
N PRO A 128 11.64 -57.94 12.14
CA PRO A 128 10.37 -58.19 11.48
C PRO A 128 10.03 -57.08 10.48
N VAL A 129 9.62 -57.46 9.26
CA VAL A 129 9.12 -56.54 8.24
C VAL A 129 7.67 -56.17 8.50
N THR A 130 7.40 -54.89 8.75
CA THR A 130 6.05 -54.31 8.62
C THR A 130 5.81 -54.04 7.13
N PRO A 131 4.72 -54.51 6.51
CA PRO A 131 4.44 -54.21 5.10
C PRO A 131 4.23 -52.70 4.90
N ALA A 132 4.92 -52.12 3.93
CA ALA A 132 4.63 -50.77 3.45
C ALA A 132 3.19 -50.74 2.90
N PRO A 133 2.38 -49.70 3.19
CA PRO A 133 1.07 -49.56 2.57
C PRO A 133 1.27 -49.39 1.06
N ALA A 134 0.51 -50.16 0.28
CA ALA A 134 0.51 -50.07 -1.17
C ALA A 134 -0.04 -48.71 -1.60
N SER A 135 0.85 -47.82 -2.04
CA SER A 135 0.48 -46.58 -2.73
C SER A 135 0.44 -46.84 -4.22
N ASP A 136 -0.75 -47.16 -4.74
CA ASP A 136 -1.10 -46.90 -6.13
C ASP A 136 -2.62 -46.72 -6.21
N VAL A 137 -3.07 -45.55 -5.74
CA VAL A 137 -4.39 -45.04 -6.12
C VAL A 137 -4.14 -44.09 -7.29
N PRO A 138 -4.57 -44.41 -8.52
CA PRO A 138 -4.37 -43.50 -9.64
C PRO A 138 -5.18 -42.24 -9.39
N PHE A 139 -4.49 -41.10 -9.24
CA PHE A 139 -5.13 -39.80 -9.20
C PHE A 139 -5.80 -39.53 -10.56
N PRO A 140 -7.03 -39.01 -10.59
CA PRO A 140 -7.67 -38.63 -11.84
C PRO A 140 -6.83 -37.56 -12.54
N THR A 141 -6.72 -37.65 -13.87
CA THR A 141 -6.05 -36.65 -14.71
C THR A 141 -6.67 -35.28 -14.45
N ILE A 142 -5.87 -34.35 -13.95
CA ILE A 142 -6.27 -32.96 -13.73
C ILE A 142 -6.71 -32.39 -15.10
N PRO A 143 -7.91 -31.80 -15.23
CA PRO A 143 -8.35 -31.21 -16.49
C PRO A 143 -7.37 -30.14 -16.96
N SER A 144 -7.29 -29.91 -18.28
CA SER A 144 -6.45 -28.85 -18.86
C SER A 144 -7.14 -27.49 -18.69
N GLY A 145 -6.78 -26.77 -17.63
CA GLY A 145 -7.12 -25.37 -17.38
C GLY A 145 -5.86 -24.61 -16.97
N PRO A 146 -5.92 -23.27 -16.81
CA PRO A 146 -4.77 -22.50 -16.32
C PRO A 146 -4.57 -22.76 -14.82
N TYR A 147 -3.93 -23.87 -14.47
CA TYR A 147 -3.54 -24.18 -13.09
C TYR A 147 -2.13 -23.66 -12.82
N VAL A 148 -1.94 -23.07 -11.64
CA VAL A 148 -0.61 -22.77 -11.12
C VAL A 148 0.01 -24.09 -10.67
N THR A 149 1.02 -24.58 -11.37
CA THR A 149 1.77 -25.77 -10.96
C THR A 149 2.76 -25.40 -9.86
N ALA A 150 3.22 -26.39 -9.08
CA ALA A 150 4.28 -26.19 -8.09
C ALA A 150 5.58 -25.64 -8.72
N ASP A 151 5.76 -25.81 -10.03
CA ASP A 151 6.90 -25.27 -10.79
C ASP A 151 6.75 -23.77 -11.15
N ALA A 152 5.58 -23.19 -10.90
CA ALA A 152 5.24 -21.79 -11.18
C ALA A 152 4.98 -20.98 -9.89
N ASN A 153 5.36 -21.51 -8.72
CA ASN A 153 5.01 -20.96 -7.40
C ASN A 153 5.89 -19.79 -6.91
N SER A 154 6.64 -19.12 -7.78
CA SER A 154 7.39 -17.92 -7.40
C SER A 154 7.61 -17.03 -8.61
N GLU A 155 6.88 -15.93 -8.66
CA GLU A 155 7.17 -14.81 -9.56
C GLU A 155 7.90 -13.75 -8.74
N VAL A 156 9.12 -13.38 -9.17
CA VAL A 156 9.84 -12.26 -8.57
C VAL A 156 9.15 -10.98 -9.03
N VAL A 157 8.26 -10.46 -8.19
CA VAL A 157 7.67 -9.14 -8.40
C VAL A 157 8.62 -8.11 -7.81
N VAL A 158 9.31 -7.36 -8.67
CA VAL A 158 10.07 -6.18 -8.23
C VAL A 158 9.05 -5.11 -7.87
N LEU A 159 8.83 -4.91 -6.57
CA LEU A 159 8.08 -3.77 -6.09
C LEU A 159 8.96 -2.53 -6.30
N PRO A 160 8.54 -1.55 -7.13
CA PRO A 160 9.27 -0.30 -7.20
C PRO A 160 9.22 0.36 -5.82
N SER A 161 10.39 0.55 -5.20
CA SER A 161 10.50 1.53 -4.13
C SER A 161 10.16 2.88 -4.73
N PRO A 162 9.21 3.64 -4.17
CA PRO A 162 9.03 5.01 -4.63
C PRO A 162 10.33 5.75 -4.40
N ASP A 163 10.68 6.63 -5.33
CA ASP A 163 11.87 7.45 -5.23
C ASP A 163 11.93 8.10 -3.84
N ALA A 164 13.10 8.05 -3.21
CA ALA A 164 13.35 8.85 -2.03
C ALA A 164 13.00 10.30 -2.38
N PRO A 165 12.28 11.03 -1.52
CA PRO A 165 11.90 12.39 -1.81
C PRO A 165 13.17 13.18 -2.11
N VAL A 166 13.29 13.61 -3.36
CA VAL A 166 14.32 14.57 -3.72
C VAL A 166 13.92 15.85 -3.00
N ASP A 167 14.79 16.34 -2.11
CA ASP A 167 14.61 17.63 -1.44
C ASP A 167 14.72 18.72 -2.52
N GLN A 168 13.60 19.00 -3.18
CA GLN A 168 13.51 20.02 -4.21
C GLN A 168 13.33 21.37 -3.50
N PRO A 169 14.08 22.41 -3.89
CA PRO A 169 13.89 23.73 -3.31
C PRO A 169 12.45 24.20 -3.55
N VAL A 170 11.80 24.62 -2.47
CA VAL A 170 10.44 25.17 -2.50
C VAL A 170 10.40 26.38 -3.44
N SER A 171 9.50 26.37 -4.41
CA SER A 171 9.34 27.45 -5.40
C SER A 171 7.90 27.55 -5.91
N ASN A 172 7.54 28.69 -6.49
CA ASN A 172 6.19 28.97 -7.02
C ASN A 172 5.09 28.71 -5.99
N CYS A 173 5.25 29.26 -4.78
CA CYS A 173 4.26 29.20 -3.73
C CYS A 173 3.10 30.15 -4.05
N PRO A 174 1.88 29.66 -4.33
CA PRO A 174 0.76 30.54 -4.67
C PRO A 174 0.41 31.52 -3.55
N HIS A 175 0.71 31.16 -2.30
CA HIS A 175 0.52 31.99 -1.12
C HIS A 175 1.62 33.06 -0.89
N GLU A 176 2.64 33.10 -1.74
CA GLU A 176 3.70 34.13 -1.73
C GLU A 176 3.67 35.00 -2.99
N ASP A 177 2.72 34.78 -3.88
CA ASP A 177 2.57 35.58 -5.09
C ASP A 177 2.33 37.06 -4.79
N SER A 178 2.68 37.91 -5.75
CA SER A 178 2.31 39.32 -5.70
C SER A 178 0.83 39.55 -6.00
N GLY A 179 0.25 40.62 -5.44
CA GLY A 179 -1.13 41.04 -5.75
C GLY A 179 -2.21 40.26 -5.00
N LEU A 180 -1.82 39.54 -3.95
CA LEU A 180 -2.75 38.89 -3.02
C LEU A 180 -3.39 39.94 -2.11
N VAL A 181 -4.69 39.77 -1.87
CA VAL A 181 -5.46 40.53 -0.89
C VAL A 181 -5.67 39.62 0.31
N ASP A 182 -5.32 40.07 1.51
CA ASP A 182 -5.53 39.26 2.71
C ASP A 182 -7.03 39.04 2.96
N TRP A 183 -7.35 37.90 3.57
CA TRP A 183 -8.69 37.60 4.06
C TRP A 183 -9.20 38.72 4.97
N ASP A 184 -10.47 39.10 4.78
CA ASP A 184 -11.10 40.16 5.58
C ASP A 184 -11.86 39.54 6.76
N ASP A 185 -11.30 39.72 7.96
CA ASP A 185 -11.86 39.19 9.22
C ASP A 185 -13.20 39.84 9.61
N SER A 186 -13.67 40.88 8.91
CA SER A 186 -14.99 41.46 9.12
C SER A 186 -16.12 40.69 8.42
N TRP A 187 -15.79 39.75 7.53
CA TRP A 187 -16.78 38.94 6.83
C TRP A 187 -17.53 38.01 7.80
N THR A 188 -18.86 38.02 7.71
CA THR A 188 -19.75 37.22 8.57
C THR A 188 -20.93 36.68 7.76
N GLY A 189 -21.51 35.57 8.21
CA GLY A 189 -22.62 34.92 7.49
C GLY A 189 -22.16 34.31 6.16
N ASP A 190 -22.99 34.46 5.12
CA ASP A 190 -22.64 34.01 3.76
C ASP A 190 -21.67 35.01 3.11
N VAL A 191 -20.57 34.51 2.58
CA VAL A 191 -19.46 35.32 2.06
C VAL A 191 -19.31 35.04 0.58
N THR A 192 -19.28 36.10 -0.23
CA THR A 192 -18.87 36.01 -1.64
C THR A 192 -17.58 36.81 -1.81
N LEU A 193 -16.53 36.16 -2.31
CA LEU A 193 -15.27 36.85 -2.59
C LEU A 193 -15.50 37.99 -3.59
N PRO A 194 -14.76 39.11 -3.48
CA PRO A 194 -14.81 40.17 -4.48
C PRO A 194 -14.47 39.62 -5.88
N SER A 195 -15.01 40.23 -6.93
CA SER A 195 -14.68 39.84 -8.31
C SER A 195 -13.24 40.22 -8.67
N ASN A 196 -12.56 39.41 -9.47
CA ASN A 196 -11.20 39.66 -9.96
C ASN A 196 -10.16 39.84 -8.85
N THR A 197 -10.34 39.15 -7.72
CA THR A 197 -9.39 39.18 -6.60
C THR A 197 -8.84 37.81 -6.29
N ARG A 198 -7.58 37.80 -5.87
CA ARG A 198 -6.89 36.65 -5.28
C ARG A 198 -6.82 36.88 -3.79
N VAL A 199 -7.67 36.17 -3.03
CA VAL A 199 -7.79 36.32 -1.59
C VAL A 199 -6.94 35.29 -0.89
N LEU A 200 -6.18 35.71 0.11
CA LEU A 200 -5.23 34.87 0.83
C LEU A 200 -5.67 34.67 2.27
N LEU A 201 -5.89 33.41 2.66
CA LEU A 201 -6.21 33.03 4.02
C LEU A 201 -5.00 32.41 4.72
N ARG A 202 -4.50 33.05 5.79
CA ARG A 202 -3.33 32.60 6.57
C ARG A 202 -3.65 32.23 8.03
N SER A 203 -4.89 32.30 8.46
CA SER A 203 -5.30 32.17 9.86
C SER A 203 -6.54 31.29 10.02
N VAL A 204 -6.93 31.08 11.27
CA VAL A 204 -8.23 30.48 11.60
C VAL A 204 -9.30 31.56 11.50
N VAL A 205 -10.39 31.27 10.78
CA VAL A 205 -11.56 32.16 10.72
C VAL A 205 -12.66 31.71 11.68
N GLU A 206 -13.48 32.65 12.12
CA GLU A 206 -14.74 32.33 12.80
C GLU A 206 -15.70 31.57 11.88
N PRO A 207 -16.67 30.81 12.42
CA PRO A 207 -17.60 30.04 11.60
C PRO A 207 -18.43 30.92 10.66
N LEU A 208 -18.44 30.58 9.38
CA LEU A 208 -19.18 31.27 8.32
C LEU A 208 -20.31 30.39 7.76
N GLY A 209 -21.18 31.03 6.98
CA GLY A 209 -22.22 30.39 6.19
C GLY A 209 -21.65 29.74 4.92
N LEU A 210 -22.26 30.00 3.77
CA LEU A 210 -21.76 29.60 2.46
C LEU A 210 -20.64 30.54 2.00
N VAL A 211 -19.48 29.99 1.64
CA VAL A 211 -18.39 30.75 1.00
C VAL A 211 -18.40 30.52 -0.51
N THR A 212 -18.65 31.59 -1.27
CA THR A 212 -18.67 31.57 -2.74
C THR A 212 -17.39 32.20 -3.29
N ILE A 213 -16.70 31.45 -4.16
CA ILE A 213 -15.54 31.91 -4.93
C ILE A 213 -16.00 32.11 -6.37
N PRO A 214 -16.26 33.35 -6.82
CA PRO A 214 -16.70 33.62 -8.19
C PRO A 214 -15.70 33.12 -9.24
N SER A 215 -16.17 32.86 -10.46
CA SER A 215 -15.34 32.40 -11.60
C SER A 215 -14.16 33.32 -11.94
N SER A 216 -14.23 34.59 -11.56
CA SER A 216 -13.16 35.59 -11.73
C SER A 216 -12.12 35.60 -10.62
N SER A 217 -12.30 34.83 -9.56
CA SER A 217 -11.60 35.02 -8.29
C SER A 217 -10.94 33.74 -7.80
N GLU A 218 -9.98 33.90 -6.91
CA GLU A 218 -9.18 32.80 -6.36
C GLU A 218 -9.13 32.93 -4.83
N LEU A 219 -9.38 31.84 -4.12
CA LEU A 219 -9.09 31.71 -2.69
C LEU A 219 -7.83 30.85 -2.53
N ILE A 220 -6.81 31.41 -1.89
CA ILE A 220 -5.52 30.78 -1.66
C ILE A 220 -5.39 30.52 -0.16
N LEU A 221 -5.23 29.25 0.20
CA LEU A 221 -4.93 28.82 1.56
C LEU A 221 -3.41 28.85 1.73
N GLY A 222 -2.95 29.72 2.63
CA GLY A 222 -1.55 29.92 2.93
C GLY A 222 -0.98 28.89 3.90
N SER A 223 0.28 29.12 4.27
CA SER A 223 0.96 28.40 5.33
C SER A 223 1.04 29.26 6.60
N ASN A 224 0.84 28.62 7.75
CA ASN A 224 1.02 29.22 9.08
C ASN A 224 1.49 28.12 10.03
N VAL A 225 2.40 28.45 10.95
CA VAL A 225 2.94 27.52 11.96
C VAL A 225 1.84 26.84 12.77
N ASP A 226 0.74 27.53 13.05
CA ASP A 226 -0.41 26.99 13.80
C ASP A 226 -1.42 26.26 12.89
N GLY A 227 -1.16 26.23 11.58
CA GLY A 227 -2.10 25.79 10.57
C GLY A 227 -3.10 26.87 10.16
N VAL A 228 -3.86 26.57 9.11
CA VAL A 228 -4.94 27.43 8.60
C VAL A 228 -6.24 26.66 8.75
N ALA A 229 -7.29 27.30 9.27
CA ALA A 229 -8.57 26.65 9.45
C ALA A 229 -9.73 27.50 8.93
N LEU A 230 -10.55 26.87 8.10
CA LEU A 230 -11.75 27.44 7.51
C LEU A 230 -12.97 26.68 8.02
N ASP A 231 -13.85 27.36 8.73
CA ASP A 231 -15.06 26.78 9.30
C ASP A 231 -16.29 27.38 8.61
N VAL A 232 -17.01 26.58 7.84
CA VAL A 232 -18.05 27.05 6.91
C VAL A 232 -19.23 26.07 6.88
N THR A 233 -20.42 26.54 6.54
CA THR A 233 -21.56 25.64 6.29
C THR A 233 -21.44 24.97 4.92
N GLY A 234 -20.84 25.65 3.94
CA GLY A 234 -20.56 25.09 2.63
C GLY A 234 -19.63 25.98 1.82
N MET A 235 -19.19 25.47 0.67
CA MET A 235 -18.40 26.23 -0.29
C MET A 235 -18.93 26.03 -1.71
N ASP A 236 -18.99 27.12 -2.48
CA ASP A 236 -19.22 27.07 -3.93
C ASP A 236 -18.01 27.68 -4.67
N VAL A 237 -17.25 26.81 -5.32
CA VAL A 237 -15.98 27.13 -5.99
C VAL A 237 -16.21 27.23 -7.49
N GLN A 238 -16.55 28.42 -7.97
CA GLN A 238 -16.71 28.70 -9.40
C GLN A 238 -15.41 29.17 -10.06
N GLY A 239 -14.55 29.85 -9.29
CA GLY A 239 -13.21 30.27 -9.70
C GLY A 239 -12.17 29.23 -9.32
N SER A 240 -11.27 29.57 -8.40
CA SER A 240 -10.27 28.61 -7.93
C SER A 240 -10.07 28.62 -6.42
N LEU A 241 -10.00 27.42 -5.83
CA LEU A 241 -9.54 27.19 -4.47
C LEU A 241 -8.18 26.49 -4.54
N VAL A 242 -7.14 27.13 -4.04
CA VAL A 242 -5.75 26.69 -4.15
C VAL A 242 -5.11 26.57 -2.79
N ALA A 243 -4.39 25.47 -2.55
CA ALA A 243 -3.50 25.30 -1.40
C ALA A 243 -2.18 24.71 -1.89
N GLY A 244 -1.12 25.53 -1.89
CA GLY A 244 0.20 25.12 -2.39
C GLY A 244 0.24 24.82 -3.89
N SER A 245 1.39 24.32 -4.35
CA SER A 245 1.65 23.88 -5.73
C SER A 245 2.53 22.62 -5.73
N GLU A 246 2.74 22.01 -6.90
CA GLU A 246 3.65 20.85 -7.02
C GLU A 246 5.07 21.13 -6.52
N ALA A 247 5.55 22.36 -6.69
CA ALA A 247 6.87 22.82 -6.26
C ALA A 247 6.86 23.53 -4.89
N CYS A 248 5.67 23.79 -4.32
CA CYS A 248 5.50 24.37 -2.99
C CYS A 248 4.32 23.70 -2.26
N PRO A 249 4.52 22.47 -1.77
CA PRO A 249 3.50 21.79 -0.99
C PRO A 249 3.31 22.47 0.36
N ILE A 250 2.07 22.54 0.83
CA ILE A 250 1.77 23.03 2.17
C ILE A 250 2.20 21.97 3.19
N GLU A 251 3.15 22.34 4.07
CA GLU A 251 3.65 21.45 5.12
C GLU A 251 2.87 21.53 6.44
N THR A 252 2.15 22.64 6.64
CA THR A 252 1.34 22.91 7.83
C THR A 252 -0.09 22.44 7.63
N PRO A 253 -0.83 22.05 8.68
CA PRO A 253 -2.19 21.56 8.50
C PRO A 253 -3.12 22.64 7.94
N ILE A 254 -3.91 22.27 6.93
CA ILE A 254 -5.07 23.04 6.46
C ILE A 254 -6.31 22.26 6.87
N THR A 255 -7.18 22.89 7.66
CA THR A 255 -8.41 22.26 8.16
C THR A 255 -9.62 22.97 7.59
N ILE A 256 -10.40 22.28 6.75
CA ILE A 256 -11.70 22.79 6.30
C ILE A 256 -12.79 22.03 7.06
N THR A 257 -13.48 22.72 7.95
CA THR A 257 -14.61 22.17 8.71
C THR A 257 -15.91 22.57 8.01
N LEU A 258 -16.65 21.58 7.55
CA LEU A 258 -17.99 21.78 7.00
C LEU A 258 -19.02 21.53 8.10
N ARG A 259 -19.75 22.58 8.49
CA ARG A 259 -20.87 22.52 9.43
C ARG A 259 -22.18 22.29 8.69
N GLY A 260 -23.19 21.83 9.43
CA GLY A 260 -24.51 21.54 8.89
C GLY A 260 -24.98 20.13 9.20
N THR A 261 -26.30 19.96 9.12
CA THR A 261 -27.00 18.70 9.32
C THR A 261 -27.49 18.17 7.97
N ARG A 262 -27.36 16.86 7.75
CA ARG A 262 -27.92 16.23 6.56
C ARG A 262 -29.46 16.22 6.67
N PRO A 263 -30.20 16.84 5.75
CA PRO A 263 -31.66 16.78 5.76
C PRO A 263 -32.14 15.33 5.56
N ALA A 264 -33.18 14.91 6.29
CA ALA A 264 -33.73 13.54 6.22
C ALA A 264 -34.31 13.18 4.84
N ASN A 265 -34.59 14.18 4.01
CA ASN A 265 -35.21 14.11 2.70
C ASN A 265 -34.23 14.35 1.53
N VAL A 266 -32.92 14.21 1.72
CA VAL A 266 -31.90 14.55 0.70
C VAL A 266 -32.04 13.79 -0.64
N LEU A 267 -32.75 12.65 -0.64
CA LEU A 267 -33.01 11.85 -1.85
C LEU A 267 -34.24 12.32 -2.65
N THR A 268 -35.15 13.08 -2.04
CA THR A 268 -36.41 13.54 -2.65
C THR A 268 -36.50 15.07 -2.74
N ASN A 269 -35.65 15.78 -2.01
CA ASN A 269 -35.49 17.22 -2.08
C ASN A 269 -33.98 17.51 -2.02
N ILE A 270 -33.34 17.55 -3.19
CA ILE A 270 -31.95 18.00 -3.32
C ILE A 270 -31.97 19.50 -3.05
N PRO A 271 -31.38 19.99 -1.94
CA PRO A 271 -31.35 21.41 -1.66
C PRO A 271 -30.65 22.15 -2.81
N ALA A 272 -31.17 23.33 -3.19
CA ALA A 272 -30.63 24.13 -4.28
C ALA A 272 -29.21 24.65 -4.01
N GLU A 273 -28.79 24.67 -2.75
CA GLU A 273 -27.49 25.13 -2.30
C GLU A 273 -26.83 24.07 -1.40
N THR A 274 -25.49 24.02 -1.42
CA THR A 274 -24.68 23.07 -0.66
C THR A 274 -24.89 23.24 0.85
N VAL A 275 -25.76 22.41 1.44
CA VAL A 275 -26.09 22.43 2.88
C VAL A 275 -24.92 21.94 3.76
N LYS A 276 -23.99 21.18 3.15
CA LYS A 276 -22.74 20.72 3.76
C LYS A 276 -21.86 20.10 2.68
N GLY A 277 -20.93 20.87 2.09
CA GLY A 277 -20.11 20.36 1.00
C GLY A 277 -19.22 21.43 0.37
N ILE A 278 -18.34 20.97 -0.52
CA ILE A 278 -17.60 21.83 -1.45
C ILE A 278 -18.14 21.51 -2.84
N SER A 279 -18.93 22.42 -3.40
CA SER A 279 -19.32 22.41 -4.81
C SER A 279 -18.17 23.01 -5.61
N VAL A 280 -17.77 22.37 -6.70
CA VAL A 280 -16.68 22.86 -7.56
C VAL A 280 -17.15 22.82 -9.00
N SER A 281 -17.31 24.00 -9.59
CA SER A 281 -17.50 24.19 -11.03
C SER A 281 -16.27 24.79 -11.71
N GLY A 282 -15.38 25.41 -10.93
CA GLY A 282 -14.05 25.87 -11.34
C GLY A 282 -12.95 24.86 -10.99
N THR A 283 -11.89 25.32 -10.32
CA THR A 283 -10.71 24.50 -10.00
C THR A 283 -10.50 24.35 -8.49
N LEU A 284 -10.31 23.12 -8.03
CA LEU A 284 -9.82 22.81 -6.69
C LEU A 284 -8.42 22.19 -6.81
N SER A 285 -7.40 22.88 -6.29
CA SER A 285 -6.00 22.43 -6.34
C SER A 285 -5.40 22.39 -4.95
N LEU A 286 -5.06 21.20 -4.45
CA LEU A 286 -4.58 20.99 -3.09
C LEU A 286 -3.28 20.17 -3.11
N HIS A 287 -2.17 20.86 -2.87
CA HIS A 287 -0.83 20.28 -2.77
C HIS A 287 -0.36 20.36 -1.33
N GLY A 288 -0.59 19.28 -0.57
CA GLY A 288 -0.06 19.12 0.77
C GLY A 288 1.26 18.35 0.78
N LYS A 289 1.89 18.31 1.95
CA LYS A 289 3.01 17.42 2.23
C LYS A 289 2.71 15.99 1.74
N ARG A 290 3.59 15.44 0.89
CA ARG A 290 3.48 14.06 0.44
C ARG A 290 3.70 13.13 1.64
N TYR A 291 2.68 12.36 2.00
CA TYR A 291 2.80 11.32 3.01
C TYR A 291 3.17 10.01 2.31
N PHE A 292 4.44 9.63 2.33
CA PHE A 292 4.92 8.39 1.71
C PHE A 292 4.58 7.20 2.63
N ARG A 293 3.37 6.63 2.51
CA ARG A 293 3.13 5.25 2.98
C ARG A 293 3.17 4.33 1.78
N THR A 294 4.29 3.64 1.63
CA THR A 294 4.61 2.71 0.56
C THR A 294 3.88 1.39 0.78
N TRP A 295 2.63 1.26 0.36
CA TRP A 295 2.01 -0.05 0.22
C TRP A 295 1.97 -0.41 -1.25
N SER A 296 2.55 -1.57 -1.59
CA SER A 296 2.34 -2.18 -2.90
C SER A 296 1.37 -3.33 -2.75
N ARG A 297 0.33 -3.32 -3.58
CA ARG A 297 -0.62 -4.43 -3.71
C ARG A 297 0.10 -5.62 -4.36
N LEU A 298 0.31 -6.69 -3.60
CA LEU A 298 0.61 -7.99 -4.19
C LEU A 298 -0.74 -8.59 -4.61
N SER A 299 -1.10 -8.53 -5.89
CA SER A 299 -2.26 -9.28 -6.38
C SER A 299 -1.94 -9.98 -7.69
N LYS A 300 -2.47 -11.19 -7.82
CA LYS A 300 -2.85 -11.80 -9.08
C LYS A 300 -4.37 -11.74 -9.21
#